data_AF-A0A7C5JPG5-F1
#
_entry.id   AF-A0A7C5JPG5-F1
#
_cell.length_a   1.000
_cell.length_b   1.000
_cell.length_c   1.000
_cell.angle_alpha   90.00
_cell.angle_beta   90.00
_cell.angle_gamma   90.00
#
_symmetry.space_group_name_H-M   'P 1'
#
loop_
_entity.id
_entity.type
_entity.pdbx_description
1 polymer ?
#
loop_
_entity_poly.entity_id
_entity_poly.type
_entity_poly.pdbx_seq_one_letter_code
_entity_poly.pdbx_strand_id
1 'polypeptide(L)'
;MNRYKAVTFILALMVCFSVCSCSKSEDKSKDGDSKVTSGQNNGGDNNDDPVKPPVEIDPAKPKNGVENPPKPVGPISLPSGMLGVCLDRDGLMGRFLSEALLLPYMHVEKPFEALKVGNPAAIIEATPETLKLFTGKEGKSKLKAYTDAGGWAMLWSLTPEGLADFNKIVGVDHILRPFEAEEVDRILASKEPLVKGLKRRWLFMETGLDSGGDVPVLMRVDNAWSYVVDYDEIAPFCKFPNAKYWNAAPEESIPGQPHCPRSMVNGLVNNWRWAFLIRLDRNEPTKWTIELPRAETLEQFSIHPQAGIWHKISEIHLTYGDETKPVVLAISAIDERQDYDIPVRKTEKLTIEIAKWQKTGKGQNIIGVMNLWIKAKRSKEFYKKVIPLLTTGVLVKYPMGKGGIVLNQMQIVAIEDSSRNRTFKREIMTKLVENMINYNDQ
;
A
#
# COMPACT_ATOMS: atom_id res chain seq x y z
N MET A 1 -5.69 -2.52 -14.28
CA MET A 1 -6.82 -3.45 -14.47
C MET A 1 -6.37 -4.61 -15.35
N ASN A 2 -6.77 -5.86 -15.03
CA ASN A 2 -6.44 -7.15 -15.70
C ASN A 2 -5.14 -7.89 -15.31
N ARG A 3 -4.87 -8.14 -14.02
CA ARG A 3 -3.97 -9.24 -13.60
C ARG A 3 -4.70 -10.46 -13.03
N TYR A 4 -5.87 -10.29 -12.42
CA TYR A 4 -6.63 -11.41 -11.83
C TYR A 4 -7.54 -12.19 -12.79
N LYS A 5 -7.93 -11.62 -13.95
CA LYS A 5 -8.78 -12.34 -14.93
C LYS A 5 -8.07 -13.50 -15.64
N ALA A 6 -6.74 -13.48 -15.70
CA ALA A 6 -5.97 -14.57 -16.33
C ALA A 6 -6.00 -15.87 -15.52
N VAL A 7 -6.11 -15.77 -14.18
CA VAL A 7 -6.12 -16.95 -13.29
C VAL A 7 -7.47 -17.67 -13.33
N THR A 8 -8.58 -16.94 -13.47
CA THR A 8 -9.92 -17.54 -13.57
C THR A 8 -10.15 -18.26 -14.90
N PHE A 9 -9.50 -17.82 -15.99
CA PHE A 9 -9.70 -18.41 -17.32
C PHE A 9 -8.94 -19.75 -17.50
N ILE A 10 -7.82 -19.94 -16.79
CA ILE A 10 -7.02 -21.18 -16.88
C ILE A 10 -7.67 -22.31 -16.06
N LEU A 11 -8.33 -22.02 -14.93
CA LEU A 11 -9.07 -23.03 -14.17
C LEU A 11 -10.30 -23.57 -14.90
N ALA A 12 -10.95 -22.78 -15.75
CA ALA A 12 -12.10 -23.22 -16.54
C ALA A 12 -11.72 -24.20 -17.67
N LEU A 13 -10.47 -24.15 -18.17
CA LEU A 13 -9.99 -25.00 -19.25
C LEU A 13 -9.53 -26.39 -18.79
N MET A 14 -9.16 -26.57 -17.52
CA MET A 14 -8.79 -27.89 -16.98
C MET A 14 -9.98 -28.80 -16.64
N VAL A 15 -11.19 -28.26 -16.52
CA VAL A 15 -12.41 -29.06 -16.25
C VAL A 15 -12.97 -29.72 -17.53
N CYS A 16 -12.55 -29.27 -18.72
CA CYS A 16 -13.06 -29.81 -19.99
C CYS A 16 -12.24 -30.99 -20.59
N PHE A 17 -11.12 -31.41 -19.99
CA PHE A 17 -10.27 -32.46 -20.56
C PHE A 17 -10.34 -33.85 -19.88
N SER A 18 -11.26 -34.06 -18.94
CA SER A 18 -11.36 -35.33 -18.19
C SER A 18 -12.54 -36.24 -18.60
N VAL A 19 -12.99 -36.17 -19.85
CA VAL A 19 -13.97 -37.13 -20.40
C VAL A 19 -13.50 -37.64 -21.76
N CYS A 20 -12.54 -38.56 -21.76
CA CYS A 20 -12.37 -39.56 -22.82
C CYS A 20 -11.28 -40.57 -22.43
N SER A 21 -11.67 -41.65 -21.76
CA SER A 21 -10.98 -42.95 -21.83
C SER A 21 -11.89 -44.03 -21.23
N CYS A 22 -12.65 -44.71 -22.10
CA CYS A 22 -13.29 -45.98 -21.81
C CYS A 22 -12.53 -47.09 -22.54
N SER A 23 -12.07 -48.11 -21.82
CA SER A 23 -12.09 -49.49 -22.33
C SER A 23 -12.14 -50.52 -21.20
N LYS A 24 -13.30 -51.18 -21.12
CA LYS A 24 -13.56 -52.61 -20.81
C LYS A 24 -13.04 -53.22 -19.50
N SER A 25 -13.98 -53.54 -18.61
CA SER A 25 -14.20 -54.92 -18.14
C SER A 25 -15.63 -55.10 -17.60
N GLU A 26 -16.33 -56.08 -18.17
CA GLU A 26 -17.43 -56.93 -17.66
C GLU A 26 -17.27 -57.27 -16.15
N ASP A 27 -18.27 -57.58 -15.30
CA ASP A 27 -19.68 -57.94 -15.43
C ASP A 27 -20.36 -57.91 -14.02
N LYS A 28 -21.71 -57.86 -13.99
CA LYS A 28 -22.65 -58.29 -12.92
C LYS A 28 -22.79 -57.50 -11.60
N SER A 29 -23.88 -56.74 -11.45
CA SER A 29 -25.20 -57.25 -10.96
C SER A 29 -26.05 -56.22 -10.20
N LYS A 30 -27.36 -56.24 -10.53
CA LYS A 30 -28.58 -55.97 -9.73
C LYS A 30 -28.99 -54.54 -9.33
N ASP A 31 -30.07 -54.13 -10.01
CA ASP A 31 -31.37 -53.66 -9.49
C ASP A 31 -31.43 -52.44 -8.57
N GLY A 32 -32.14 -51.40 -9.06
CA GLY A 32 -32.60 -50.28 -8.26
C GLY A 32 -33.27 -49.19 -9.09
N ASP A 33 -34.54 -49.42 -9.44
CA ASP A 33 -35.47 -48.45 -10.04
C ASP A 33 -35.50 -47.10 -9.31
N SER A 34 -35.49 -45.98 -10.04
CA SER A 34 -36.45 -44.89 -9.80
C SER A 34 -36.58 -43.92 -10.98
N LYS A 35 -37.84 -43.62 -11.25
CA LYS A 35 -38.46 -42.83 -12.30
C LYS A 35 -38.41 -41.31 -12.03
N VAL A 36 -38.32 -40.51 -13.11
CA VAL A 36 -39.23 -39.40 -13.52
C VAL A 36 -39.34 -38.22 -12.51
N THR A 37 -39.03 -36.96 -12.83
CA THR A 37 -39.70 -36.07 -13.81
C THR A 37 -38.83 -34.88 -14.24
N SER A 38 -38.86 -34.61 -15.54
CA SER A 38 -38.65 -33.32 -16.18
C SER A 38 -39.77 -32.33 -15.87
N GLY A 39 -39.45 -31.08 -15.53
CA GLY A 39 -40.39 -29.97 -15.46
C GLY A 39 -39.86 -28.78 -16.25
N GLN A 40 -40.34 -28.63 -17.49
CA GLN A 40 -40.26 -27.40 -18.27
C GLN A 40 -41.14 -26.33 -17.61
N ASN A 41 -40.73 -25.06 -17.63
CA ASN A 41 -41.66 -23.94 -17.65
C ASN A 41 -41.12 -22.80 -18.50
N ASN A 42 -41.88 -22.53 -19.56
CA ASN A 42 -41.82 -21.36 -20.45
C ASN A 42 -42.62 -20.20 -19.84
N GLY A 43 -42.25 -18.98 -20.22
CA GLY A 43 -42.98 -17.73 -20.00
C GLY A 43 -41.97 -16.61 -19.78
N GLY A 44 -41.66 -15.70 -20.71
CA GLY A 44 -42.47 -15.14 -21.77
C GLY A 44 -43.11 -13.86 -21.25
N ASP A 45 -42.44 -12.71 -21.45
CA ASP A 45 -43.10 -11.40 -21.57
C ASP A 45 -42.15 -10.40 -22.24
N ASN A 46 -42.52 -10.02 -23.47
CA ASN A 46 -41.99 -8.90 -24.23
C ASN A 46 -42.80 -7.66 -23.86
N ASN A 47 -42.14 -6.56 -23.48
CA ASN A 47 -42.74 -5.24 -23.49
C ASN A 47 -41.91 -4.34 -24.40
N ASP A 48 -42.42 -4.13 -25.62
CA ASP A 48 -41.98 -3.11 -26.56
C ASP A 48 -42.66 -1.79 -26.20
N ASP A 49 -41.89 -0.83 -25.68
CA ASP A 49 -42.33 0.56 -25.54
C ASP A 49 -42.09 1.35 -26.85
N PRO A 50 -43.03 2.19 -27.31
CA PRO A 50 -42.88 2.94 -28.54
C PRO A 50 -41.96 4.15 -28.39
N VAL A 51 -40.98 4.24 -29.29
CA VAL A 51 -40.05 5.35 -29.47
C VAL A 51 -40.80 6.64 -29.87
N LYS A 52 -40.62 7.72 -29.09
CA LYS A 52 -41.08 9.07 -29.45
C LYS A 52 -40.16 9.70 -30.50
N PRO A 53 -40.70 10.45 -31.49
CA PRO A 53 -39.90 11.15 -32.48
C PRO A 53 -39.20 12.39 -31.91
N PRO A 54 -38.09 12.84 -32.52
CA PRO A 54 -37.28 13.96 -32.04
C PRO A 54 -37.98 15.30 -32.25
N VAL A 55 -37.79 16.20 -31.28
CA VAL A 55 -38.26 17.59 -31.31
C VAL A 55 -37.37 18.41 -32.23
N GLU A 56 -37.98 19.05 -33.23
CA GLU A 56 -37.37 19.96 -34.19
C GLU A 56 -37.03 21.30 -33.50
N ILE A 57 -35.77 21.73 -33.58
CA ILE A 57 -35.28 22.98 -32.99
C ILE A 57 -35.19 24.04 -34.09
N ASP A 58 -35.98 25.11 -33.94
CA ASP A 58 -36.06 26.27 -34.83
C ASP A 58 -34.82 27.18 -34.70
N PRO A 59 -33.99 27.36 -35.75
CA PRO A 59 -32.77 28.14 -35.67
C PRO A 59 -32.97 29.56 -36.23
N ALA A 60 -33.72 30.42 -35.54
CA ALA A 60 -33.70 31.87 -35.85
C ALA A 60 -34.27 32.75 -34.72
N LYS A 61 -33.42 33.19 -33.78
CA LYS A 61 -33.61 34.49 -33.09
C LYS A 61 -32.35 34.94 -32.35
N PRO A 62 -31.73 36.08 -32.70
CA PRO A 62 -30.67 36.67 -31.90
C PRO A 62 -31.26 37.45 -30.73
N LYS A 63 -30.89 37.10 -29.49
CA LYS A 63 -31.12 37.95 -28.32
C LYS A 63 -29.87 38.78 -28.05
N ASN A 64 -29.92 40.06 -28.43
CA ASN A 64 -28.98 41.07 -27.98
C ASN A 64 -29.25 41.38 -26.49
N GLY A 65 -28.29 41.05 -25.64
CA GLY A 65 -28.23 41.49 -24.25
C GLY A 65 -26.77 41.73 -23.90
N VAL A 66 -26.35 42.99 -23.90
CA VAL A 66 -25.03 43.39 -23.41
C VAL A 66 -25.09 43.33 -21.88
N GLU A 67 -24.55 42.26 -21.31
CA GLU A 67 -24.36 42.16 -19.86
C GLU A 67 -23.15 42.99 -19.44
N ASN A 68 -23.35 43.89 -18.47
CA ASN A 68 -22.27 44.61 -17.82
C ASN A 68 -21.30 43.63 -17.14
N PRO A 69 -19.98 43.92 -17.13
CA PRO A 69 -19.02 43.07 -16.44
C PRO A 69 -19.39 42.93 -14.95
N PRO A 70 -19.32 41.72 -14.38
CA PRO A 70 -19.67 41.50 -12.98
C PRO A 70 -18.76 42.34 -12.09
N LYS A 71 -19.38 43.08 -11.16
CA LYS A 71 -18.67 43.84 -10.14
C LYS A 71 -17.76 42.89 -9.34
N PRO A 72 -16.55 43.34 -8.96
CA PRO A 72 -15.64 42.54 -8.14
C PRO A 72 -16.33 42.19 -6.82
N VAL A 73 -16.56 40.90 -6.60
CA VAL A 73 -17.10 40.37 -5.35
C VAL A 73 -16.06 40.67 -4.26
N GLY A 74 -16.49 41.37 -3.19
CA GLY A 74 -15.65 41.63 -2.03
C GLY A 74 -15.14 40.34 -1.38
N PRO A 75 -14.17 40.41 -0.45
CA PRO A 75 -13.61 39.23 0.19
C PRO A 75 -14.73 38.40 0.84
N ILE A 76 -14.96 37.19 0.32
CA ILE A 76 -15.93 36.25 0.83
C ILE A 76 -15.47 35.83 2.23
N SER A 77 -16.24 36.18 3.25
CA SER A 77 -16.05 35.63 4.59
C SER A 77 -16.40 34.14 4.54
N LEU A 78 -15.40 33.29 4.73
CA LEU A 78 -15.58 31.85 4.72
C LEU A 78 -16.19 31.40 6.06
N PRO A 79 -17.20 30.50 6.05
CA PRO A 79 -17.80 29.99 7.27
C PRO A 79 -16.75 29.29 8.16
N SER A 80 -16.77 29.61 9.45
CA SER A 80 -15.95 28.95 10.47
C SER A 80 -16.39 27.50 10.66
N GLY A 81 -15.45 26.61 11.00
CA GLY A 81 -15.73 25.19 11.28
C GLY A 81 -15.93 24.28 10.07
N MET A 82 -15.73 24.77 8.84
CA MET A 82 -15.69 23.92 7.64
C MET A 82 -14.28 23.45 7.31
N LEU A 83 -14.13 22.21 6.84
CA LEU A 83 -12.88 21.68 6.30
C LEU A 83 -12.65 22.20 4.86
N GLY A 84 -11.46 22.70 4.54
CA GLY A 84 -11.11 23.05 3.16
C GLY A 84 -10.67 21.83 2.36
N VAL A 85 -11.28 21.60 1.20
CA VAL A 85 -11.02 20.42 0.36
C VAL A 85 -10.72 20.83 -1.08
N CYS A 86 -9.54 20.46 -1.58
CA CYS A 86 -9.13 20.63 -2.97
C CYS A 86 -8.80 19.26 -3.58
N LEU A 87 -9.84 18.57 -4.04
CA LEU A 87 -9.79 17.25 -4.70
C LEU A 87 -10.60 17.32 -5.99
N ASP A 88 -10.46 16.39 -6.93
CA ASP A 88 -11.54 16.20 -7.92
C ASP A 88 -12.84 15.74 -7.21
N ARG A 89 -13.89 16.57 -7.28
CA ARG A 89 -15.18 16.32 -6.62
C ARG A 89 -15.85 15.06 -7.15
N ASP A 90 -15.81 14.86 -8.46
CA ASP A 90 -16.47 13.75 -9.15
C ASP A 90 -15.54 12.52 -9.24
N GLY A 91 -14.26 12.73 -8.97
CA GLY A 91 -13.25 11.69 -8.79
C GLY A 91 -13.57 10.71 -7.66
N LEU A 92 -12.82 9.61 -7.61
CA LEU A 92 -13.02 8.57 -6.58
C LEU A 92 -12.75 9.12 -5.18
N MET A 93 -11.71 9.94 -5.00
CA MET A 93 -11.38 10.52 -3.69
C MET A 93 -12.43 11.53 -3.23
N GLY A 94 -12.94 12.41 -4.10
CA GLY A 94 -13.99 13.38 -3.75
C GLY A 94 -15.30 12.71 -3.36
N ARG A 95 -15.74 11.70 -4.12
CA ARG A 95 -16.93 10.89 -3.77
C ARG A 95 -16.74 10.11 -2.48
N PHE A 96 -15.60 9.44 -2.32
CA PHE A 96 -15.29 8.74 -1.07
C PHE A 96 -15.27 9.69 0.12
N LEU A 97 -14.68 10.89 -0.02
CA LEU A 97 -14.64 11.87 1.07
C LEU A 97 -16.04 12.32 1.47
N SER A 98 -16.93 12.51 0.49
CA SER A 98 -18.35 12.84 0.72
C SER A 98 -19.09 11.75 1.48
N GLU A 99 -18.75 10.48 1.27
CA GLU A 99 -19.28 9.35 2.02
C GLU A 99 -18.62 9.18 3.40
N ALA A 100 -17.34 9.56 3.52
CA ALA A 100 -16.50 9.26 4.67
C ALA A 100 -16.58 10.32 5.76
N LEU A 101 -16.70 11.59 5.39
CA LEU A 101 -16.75 12.69 6.33
C LEU A 101 -18.19 13.10 6.62
N LEU A 102 -18.55 13.03 7.91
CA LEU A 102 -19.78 13.64 8.43
C LEU A 102 -19.59 15.13 8.80
N LEU A 103 -18.39 15.67 8.55
CA LEU A 103 -18.04 17.05 8.84
C LEU A 103 -18.41 17.96 7.66
N PRO A 104 -18.94 19.17 7.92
CA PRO A 104 -19.09 20.18 6.88
C PRO A 104 -17.74 20.49 6.23
N TYR A 105 -17.70 20.49 4.91
CA TYR A 105 -16.51 20.84 4.15
C TYR A 105 -16.87 21.75 2.98
N MET A 106 -15.91 22.58 2.59
CA MET A 106 -15.99 23.44 1.43
C MET A 106 -15.03 22.92 0.36
N HIS A 107 -15.60 22.54 -0.78
CA HIS A 107 -14.83 22.22 -1.97
C HIS A 107 -14.32 23.50 -2.63
N VAL A 108 -13.05 23.51 -3.00
CA VAL A 108 -12.41 24.62 -3.71
C VAL A 108 -11.57 24.10 -4.87
N GLU A 109 -11.43 24.92 -5.91
CA GLU A 109 -10.66 24.55 -7.11
C GLU A 109 -9.15 24.74 -6.94
N LYS A 110 -8.74 25.66 -6.04
CA LYS A 110 -7.34 26.04 -5.87
C LYS A 110 -6.83 25.58 -4.51
N PRO A 111 -5.64 24.96 -4.44
CA PRO A 111 -5.14 24.36 -3.20
C PRO A 111 -4.92 25.38 -2.08
N PHE A 112 -4.56 26.62 -2.42
CA PHE A 112 -4.36 27.68 -1.43
C PHE A 112 -5.66 28.20 -0.82
N GLU A 113 -6.80 28.04 -1.48
CA GLU A 113 -8.08 28.44 -0.91
C GLU A 113 -8.53 27.44 0.16
N ALA A 114 -8.12 26.16 0.04
CA ALA A 114 -8.40 25.14 1.05
C ALA A 114 -7.75 25.49 2.39
N LEU A 115 -6.56 26.11 2.36
CA LEU A 115 -5.84 26.57 3.55
C LEU A 115 -6.48 27.78 4.24
N LYS A 116 -7.43 28.47 3.60
CA LYS A 116 -8.11 29.64 4.18
C LYS A 116 -9.46 29.30 4.81
N VAL A 117 -9.97 28.09 4.56
CA VAL A 117 -11.23 27.65 5.15
C VAL A 117 -11.04 27.51 6.66
N GLY A 118 -12.00 27.95 7.46
CA GLY A 118 -11.82 28.26 8.88
C GLY A 118 -11.48 27.11 9.85
N ASN A 119 -11.18 25.89 9.37
CA ASN A 119 -10.64 24.81 10.21
C ASN A 119 -9.11 24.74 10.17
N PRO A 120 -8.46 24.28 11.25
CA PRO A 120 -7.04 23.98 11.28
C PRO A 120 -6.69 22.67 10.53
N ALA A 121 -7.54 22.20 9.61
CA ALA A 121 -7.27 21.09 8.72
C ALA A 121 -7.68 21.42 7.28
N ALA A 122 -6.91 20.92 6.32
CA ALA A 122 -7.22 20.99 4.89
C ALA A 122 -6.83 19.67 4.20
N ILE A 123 -7.60 19.25 3.21
CA ILE A 123 -7.31 18.06 2.38
C ILE A 123 -7.07 18.51 0.95
N ILE A 124 -5.91 18.16 0.42
CA ILE A 124 -5.45 18.61 -0.90
C ILE A 124 -4.88 17.41 -1.66
N GLU A 125 -5.26 17.26 -2.92
CA GLU A 125 -4.72 16.23 -3.79
C GLU A 125 -3.26 16.53 -4.14
N ALA A 126 -2.38 15.54 -4.01
CA ALA A 126 -0.95 15.69 -4.22
C ALA A 126 -0.55 15.49 -5.69
N THR A 127 -1.26 16.13 -6.62
CA THR A 127 -0.92 16.07 -8.06
C THR A 127 0.37 16.85 -8.36
N PRO A 128 1.11 16.53 -9.44
CA PRO A 128 2.29 17.30 -9.84
C PRO A 128 2.03 18.80 -9.98
N GLU A 129 0.88 19.18 -10.56
CA GLU A 129 0.49 20.58 -10.75
C GLU A 129 0.27 21.27 -9.40
N THR A 130 -0.42 20.60 -8.48
CA THR A 130 -0.71 21.12 -7.14
C THR A 130 0.56 21.29 -6.32
N LEU A 131 1.44 20.29 -6.32
CA LEU A 131 2.71 20.34 -5.59
C LEU A 131 3.63 21.44 -6.13
N LYS A 132 3.69 21.62 -7.46
CA LYS A 132 4.47 22.68 -8.09
C LYS A 132 4.04 24.07 -7.59
N LEU A 133 2.75 24.32 -7.39
CA LEU A 133 2.26 25.58 -6.81
C LEU A 133 2.83 25.83 -5.41
N PHE A 134 2.90 24.80 -4.56
CA PHE A 134 3.47 24.91 -3.21
C PHE A 134 4.98 25.16 -3.18
N THR A 135 5.73 24.80 -4.24
CA THR A 135 7.17 25.08 -4.31
C THR A 135 7.50 26.54 -4.61
N GLY A 136 6.55 27.29 -5.18
CA GLY A 136 6.68 28.72 -5.47
C GLY A 136 6.77 29.58 -4.21
N LYS A 137 7.32 30.80 -4.33
CA LYS A 137 7.50 31.73 -3.19
C LYS A 137 6.18 31.99 -2.45
N GLU A 138 5.11 32.22 -3.20
CA GLU A 138 3.77 32.43 -2.63
C GLU A 138 3.24 31.19 -1.92
N GLY A 139 3.32 30.01 -2.56
CA GLY A 139 2.86 28.75 -1.99
C GLY A 139 3.57 28.39 -0.70
N LYS A 140 4.90 28.53 -0.68
CA LYS A 140 5.71 28.36 0.53
C LYS A 140 5.28 29.31 1.65
N SER A 141 5.06 30.58 1.32
CA SER A 141 4.63 31.57 2.31
C SER A 141 3.25 31.26 2.89
N LYS A 142 2.29 30.86 2.04
CA LYS A 142 0.92 30.53 2.47
C LYS A 142 0.89 29.27 3.32
N LEU A 143 1.58 28.22 2.88
CA LEU A 143 1.68 26.97 3.62
C LEU A 143 2.35 27.20 4.97
N LYS A 144 3.46 27.95 5.02
CA LYS A 144 4.13 28.29 6.28
C LYS A 144 3.21 29.07 7.21
N ALA A 145 2.53 30.11 6.71
CA ALA A 145 1.61 30.90 7.54
C ALA A 145 0.48 30.01 8.12
N TYR A 146 -0.08 29.12 7.31
CA TYR A 146 -1.09 28.17 7.74
C TYR A 146 -0.57 27.22 8.84
N THR A 147 0.60 26.62 8.65
CA THR A 147 1.17 25.67 9.62
C THR A 147 1.72 26.37 10.87
N ASP A 148 2.24 27.60 10.77
CA ASP A 148 2.64 28.42 11.93
C ASP A 148 1.44 28.75 12.83
N ALA A 149 0.25 28.91 12.24
CA ALA A 149 -1.01 29.11 12.95
C ALA A 149 -1.57 27.82 13.57
N GLY A 150 -0.91 26.66 13.38
CA GLY A 150 -1.34 25.37 13.91
C GLY A 150 -2.14 24.52 12.93
N GLY A 151 -2.28 24.96 11.68
CA GLY A 151 -3.01 24.22 10.64
C GLY A 151 -2.27 22.99 10.12
N TRP A 152 -3.03 21.95 9.77
CA TRP A 152 -2.55 20.69 9.21
C TRP A 152 -3.05 20.50 7.77
N ALA A 153 -2.14 20.41 6.81
CA ALA A 153 -2.47 20.11 5.42
C ALA A 153 -2.25 18.62 5.13
N MET A 154 -3.29 17.89 4.77
CA MET A 154 -3.17 16.54 4.23
C MET A 154 -2.90 16.63 2.74
N LEU A 155 -1.73 16.12 2.31
CA LEU A 155 -1.42 15.89 0.90
C LEU A 155 -1.73 14.43 0.59
N TRP A 156 -2.73 14.18 -0.24
CA TRP A 156 -3.26 12.85 -0.50
C TRP A 156 -2.89 12.34 -1.90
N SER A 157 -2.35 11.11 -1.97
CA SER A 157 -2.09 10.36 -3.20
C SER A 157 -0.91 10.92 -4.01
N LEU A 158 0.23 11.12 -3.34
CA LEU A 158 1.47 11.52 -4.01
C LEU A 158 1.94 10.42 -4.96
N THR A 159 2.22 10.80 -6.21
CA THR A 159 2.76 9.93 -7.25
C THR A 159 4.26 10.19 -7.51
N PRO A 160 4.96 9.31 -8.24
CA PRO A 160 6.36 9.51 -8.61
C PRO A 160 6.63 10.83 -9.34
N GLU A 161 5.70 11.28 -10.19
CA GLU A 161 5.81 12.52 -10.97
C GLU A 161 5.80 13.77 -10.06
N GLY A 162 5.10 13.69 -8.93
CA GLY A 162 5.03 14.76 -7.92
C GLY A 162 6.17 14.74 -6.90
N LEU A 163 6.94 13.64 -6.80
CA LEU A 163 7.88 13.40 -5.71
C LEU A 163 8.95 14.49 -5.57
N ALA A 164 9.50 14.96 -6.69
CA ALA A 164 10.56 15.98 -6.65
C ALA A 164 10.07 17.31 -6.05
N ASP A 165 8.84 17.72 -6.32
CA ASP A 165 8.26 18.94 -5.76
C ASP A 165 7.78 18.71 -4.32
N PHE A 166 7.26 17.53 -4.00
CA PHE A 166 6.99 17.13 -2.61
C PHE A 166 8.26 17.20 -1.75
N ASN A 167 9.38 16.63 -2.22
CA ASN A 167 10.67 16.66 -1.52
C ASN A 167 11.13 18.09 -1.23
N LYS A 168 10.91 19.03 -2.16
CA LYS A 168 11.20 20.47 -1.95
C LYS A 168 10.29 21.11 -0.90
N ILE A 169 9.04 20.68 -0.78
CA ILE A 169 8.08 21.19 0.20
C ILE A 169 8.46 20.73 1.60
N VAL A 170 8.67 19.42 1.79
CA VAL A 170 8.99 18.85 3.11
C VAL A 170 10.47 19.01 3.49
N GLY A 171 11.33 19.32 2.53
CA GLY A 171 12.77 19.51 2.73
C GLY A 171 13.49 18.21 3.08
N VAL A 172 13.04 17.09 2.50
CA VAL A 172 13.58 15.73 2.65
C VAL A 172 13.59 15.08 1.28
N ASP A 173 14.70 14.44 0.92
CA ASP A 173 14.85 13.74 -0.36
C ASP A 173 14.39 12.28 -0.24
N HIS A 174 13.06 12.10 -0.28
CA HIS A 174 12.42 10.79 -0.22
C HIS A 174 12.56 10.00 -1.51
N ILE A 175 12.48 8.69 -1.36
CA ILE A 175 12.28 7.70 -2.42
C ILE A 175 10.86 7.17 -2.31
N LEU A 176 10.22 6.91 -3.45
CA LEU A 176 8.85 6.41 -3.52
C LEU A 176 8.82 5.09 -4.29
N ARG A 177 8.00 4.15 -3.84
CA ARG A 177 7.69 2.91 -4.58
C ARG A 177 6.22 2.53 -4.43
N PRO A 178 5.66 1.71 -5.34
CA PRO A 178 4.34 1.14 -5.16
C PRO A 178 4.24 0.32 -3.86
N PHE A 179 3.06 0.32 -3.24
CA PHE A 179 2.71 -0.60 -2.16
C PHE A 179 2.52 -2.02 -2.71
N GLU A 180 2.93 -3.05 -1.95
CA GLU A 180 3.00 -4.45 -2.38
C GLU A 180 2.44 -5.40 -1.31
N ALA A 181 1.33 -5.01 -0.67
CA ALA A 181 0.60 -5.81 0.32
C ALA A 181 1.33 -6.05 1.66
N GLU A 182 2.07 -5.04 2.13
CA GLU A 182 2.87 -5.09 3.35
C GLU A 182 2.05 -5.09 4.66
N GLU A 183 2.67 -5.53 5.75
CA GLU A 183 2.16 -5.33 7.11
C GLU A 183 2.22 -3.85 7.50
N VAL A 184 1.04 -3.24 7.57
CA VAL A 184 0.86 -1.87 8.04
C VAL A 184 0.39 -1.88 9.49
N ASP A 185 1.19 -1.30 10.38
CA ASP A 185 0.88 -1.17 11.80
C ASP A 185 1.17 0.24 12.32
N ARG A 186 0.62 0.59 13.49
CA ARG A 186 0.80 1.87 14.20
C ARG A 186 1.86 1.84 15.30
N ILE A 187 2.62 0.75 15.42
CA ILE A 187 3.54 0.52 16.56
C ILE A 187 4.53 1.68 16.72
N LEU A 188 5.03 2.24 15.62
CA LEU A 188 5.99 3.35 15.64
C LEU A 188 5.43 4.68 16.18
N ALA A 189 4.11 4.84 16.15
CA ALA A 189 3.44 6.11 16.43
C ALA A 189 2.36 5.99 17.51
N SER A 190 2.44 4.98 18.39
CA SER A 190 1.36 4.68 19.36
C SER A 190 0.98 5.86 20.28
N LYS A 191 1.88 6.84 20.45
CA LYS A 191 1.67 8.08 21.22
C LYS A 191 1.38 9.32 20.37
N GLU A 192 1.44 9.22 19.05
CA GLU A 192 1.22 10.38 18.17
C GLU A 192 -0.26 10.77 18.15
N PRO A 193 -0.59 12.05 18.42
CA PRO A 193 -1.98 12.51 18.46
C PRO A 193 -2.76 12.24 17.16
N LEU A 194 -2.08 12.30 16.00
CA LEU A 194 -2.71 12.10 14.69
C LEU A 194 -3.26 10.69 14.47
N VAL A 195 -2.74 9.67 15.19
CA VAL A 195 -3.22 8.29 15.09
C VAL A 195 -4.02 7.83 16.31
N LYS A 196 -4.34 8.76 17.22
CA LYS A 196 -5.15 8.48 18.39
C LYS A 196 -6.51 7.89 17.96
N GLY A 197 -6.89 6.78 18.59
CA GLY A 197 -8.13 6.08 18.29
C GLY A 197 -8.14 5.21 17.02
N LEU A 198 -7.10 5.28 16.16
CA LEU A 198 -6.99 4.38 15.00
C LEU A 198 -6.83 2.93 15.45
N LYS A 199 -7.76 2.04 15.09
CA LYS A 199 -7.69 0.63 15.49
C LYS A 199 -6.77 -0.15 14.55
N ARG A 200 -5.94 -1.03 15.13
CA ARG A 200 -5.04 -1.93 14.39
C ARG A 200 -5.77 -2.72 13.31
N ARG A 201 -6.97 -3.23 13.62
CA ARG A 201 -7.83 -3.99 12.68
C ARG A 201 -8.19 -3.23 11.40
N TRP A 202 -8.24 -1.90 11.42
CA TRP A 202 -8.55 -1.10 10.23
C TRP A 202 -7.39 -1.05 9.23
N LEU A 203 -6.16 -1.26 9.70
CA LEU A 203 -4.95 -1.24 8.87
C LEU A 203 -4.74 -2.57 8.14
N PHE A 204 -5.35 -3.65 8.64
CA PHE A 204 -5.30 -4.99 8.08
C PHE A 204 -6.41 -5.20 7.04
N MET A 205 -6.21 -4.66 5.83
CA MET A 205 -7.13 -4.83 4.72
C MET A 205 -6.84 -6.14 3.96
N GLU A 206 -7.90 -6.80 3.52
CA GLU A 206 -7.87 -8.20 3.07
C GLU A 206 -8.73 -8.39 1.81
N THR A 207 -8.34 -9.32 0.94
CA THR A 207 -9.01 -9.59 -0.34
C THR A 207 -10.34 -10.35 -0.17
N GLY A 208 -10.60 -10.89 1.02
CA GLY A 208 -11.72 -11.81 1.27
C GLY A 208 -11.51 -13.22 0.69
N LEU A 209 -10.44 -13.43 -0.09
CA LEU A 209 -10.03 -14.74 -0.56
C LEU A 209 -9.30 -15.49 0.55
N ASP A 210 -9.69 -16.76 0.73
CA ASP A 210 -8.88 -17.71 1.47
C ASP A 210 -7.62 -18.01 0.66
N SER A 211 -6.47 -18.00 1.32
CA SER A 211 -5.21 -18.43 0.73
C SER A 211 -5.17 -19.94 0.41
N GLY A 212 -6.20 -20.71 0.76
CA GLY A 212 -6.41 -22.07 0.25
C GLY A 212 -5.53 -23.12 0.92
N GLY A 213 -5.46 -23.14 2.25
CA GLY A 213 -5.01 -24.35 2.94
C GLY A 213 -5.54 -24.46 4.35
N ASP A 214 -4.93 -25.37 5.12
CA ASP A 214 -5.50 -25.89 6.37
C ASP A 214 -5.79 -24.82 7.44
N VAL A 215 -5.14 -23.66 7.33
CA VAL A 215 -5.47 -22.48 8.13
C VAL A 215 -5.91 -21.38 7.17
N PRO A 216 -7.16 -20.90 7.26
CA PRO A 216 -7.63 -19.81 6.43
C PRO A 216 -6.88 -18.53 6.80
N VAL A 217 -5.89 -18.17 5.98
CA VAL A 217 -5.21 -16.88 6.06
C VAL A 217 -5.79 -16.01 4.96
N LEU A 218 -6.39 -14.89 5.33
CA LEU A 218 -6.90 -13.94 4.35
C LEU A 218 -5.72 -13.24 3.69
N MET A 219 -5.70 -13.23 2.36
CA MET A 219 -4.65 -12.56 1.60
C MET A 219 -4.74 -11.05 1.80
N ARG A 220 -3.60 -10.39 1.98
CA ARG A 220 -3.51 -8.92 2.04
C ARG A 220 -3.86 -8.33 0.68
N VAL A 221 -4.54 -7.19 0.67
CA VAL A 221 -4.76 -6.42 -0.56
C VAL A 221 -3.52 -5.62 -0.92
N ASP A 222 -3.21 -5.52 -2.20
CA ASP A 222 -2.16 -4.66 -2.74
C ASP A 222 -2.66 -3.24 -3.08
N ASN A 223 -3.97 -2.98 -2.91
CA ASN A 223 -4.65 -1.72 -3.23
C ASN A 223 -5.16 -0.96 -1.99
N ALA A 224 -4.64 -1.28 -0.80
CA ALA A 224 -4.93 -0.51 0.41
C ALA A 224 -4.30 0.89 0.35
N TRP A 225 -3.10 0.96 -0.21
CA TRP A 225 -2.28 2.17 -0.33
C TRP A 225 -1.67 2.23 -1.73
N SER A 226 -1.44 3.43 -2.26
CA SER A 226 -0.89 3.60 -3.61
C SER A 226 0.62 3.47 -3.63
N TYR A 227 1.29 4.19 -2.73
CA TYR A 227 2.74 4.26 -2.67
C TYR A 227 3.26 4.32 -1.23
N VAL A 228 4.55 4.06 -1.07
CA VAL A 228 5.31 4.03 0.18
C VAL A 228 6.50 4.97 0.03
N VAL A 229 6.67 5.93 0.96
CA VAL A 229 7.89 6.74 1.06
C VAL A 229 8.88 6.12 2.04
N ASP A 230 10.18 6.32 1.81
CA ASP A 230 11.23 5.78 2.66
C ASP A 230 11.28 6.48 4.04
N TYR A 231 11.80 5.74 5.03
CA TYR A 231 12.13 6.26 6.35
C TYR A 231 13.61 5.94 6.65
N ASP A 232 13.91 5.19 7.72
CA ASP A 232 15.25 4.66 7.98
C ASP A 232 15.40 3.20 7.51
N GLU A 233 14.31 2.47 7.39
CA GLU A 233 14.29 1.13 6.84
C GLU A 233 14.25 1.20 5.29
N ILE A 234 15.26 0.60 4.64
CA ILE A 234 15.51 0.75 3.19
C ILE A 234 15.32 -0.55 2.39
N ALA A 235 15.22 -1.72 3.03
CA ALA A 235 15.20 -3.00 2.32
C ALA A 235 14.05 -3.14 1.30
N PRO A 236 12.81 -2.66 1.57
CA PRO A 236 11.72 -2.65 0.62
C PRO A 236 11.97 -1.78 -0.62
N PHE A 237 12.91 -0.84 -0.57
CA PHE A 237 13.29 0.00 -1.72
C PHE A 237 14.45 -0.60 -2.52
N CYS A 238 15.10 -1.65 -1.99
CA CYS A 238 16.16 -2.34 -2.69
C CYS A 238 15.61 -3.20 -3.82
N LYS A 239 16.41 -3.34 -4.88
CA LYS A 239 16.17 -4.28 -5.97
C LYS A 239 16.81 -5.62 -5.62
N PHE A 240 15.98 -6.64 -5.57
CA PHE A 240 16.38 -8.03 -5.36
C PHE A 240 16.63 -8.72 -6.70
N PRO A 241 17.39 -9.83 -6.72
CA PRO A 241 17.34 -10.74 -7.85
C PRO A 241 15.89 -11.15 -8.15
N ASN A 242 15.59 -11.42 -9.41
CA ASN A 242 14.27 -11.96 -9.76
C ASN A 242 14.17 -13.44 -9.34
N ALA A 243 12.96 -13.97 -9.34
CA ALA A 243 12.69 -15.34 -8.89
C ALA A 243 13.42 -16.43 -9.69
N LYS A 244 13.79 -16.17 -10.96
CA LYS A 244 14.61 -17.10 -11.76
C LYS A 244 15.97 -17.36 -11.11
N TYR A 245 16.51 -16.40 -10.35
CA TYR A 245 17.74 -16.60 -9.59
C TYR A 245 17.64 -17.78 -8.61
N TRP A 246 16.46 -18.00 -8.04
CA TRP A 246 16.15 -19.12 -7.14
C TRP A 246 15.43 -20.28 -7.83
N ASN A 247 15.57 -20.44 -9.15
CA ASN A 247 14.92 -21.54 -9.89
C ASN A 247 13.39 -21.65 -9.67
N ALA A 248 12.74 -20.58 -9.20
CA ALA A 248 11.33 -20.58 -8.89
C ALA A 248 10.49 -20.44 -10.16
N ALA A 249 9.34 -21.11 -10.19
CA ALA A 249 8.41 -21.01 -11.30
C ALA A 249 7.75 -19.60 -11.34
N PRO A 250 7.33 -19.08 -12.51
CA PRO A 250 6.69 -17.77 -12.61
C PRO A 250 5.51 -17.57 -11.64
N GLU A 251 4.72 -18.60 -11.41
CA GLU A 251 3.59 -18.62 -10.48
C GLU A 251 4.00 -18.55 -9.00
N GLU A 252 5.19 -19.05 -8.64
CA GLU A 252 5.77 -18.95 -7.29
C GLU A 252 6.36 -17.54 -7.03
N SER A 253 6.43 -16.70 -8.05
CA SER A 253 7.07 -15.38 -8.02
C SER A 253 6.11 -14.21 -7.73
N ILE A 254 4.82 -14.51 -7.55
CA ILE A 254 3.77 -13.52 -7.34
C ILE A 254 3.93 -12.91 -5.94
N PRO A 255 3.84 -11.57 -5.77
CA PRO A 255 3.84 -10.94 -4.45
C PRO A 255 2.88 -11.63 -3.47
N GLY A 256 3.36 -11.93 -2.26
CA GLY A 256 2.60 -12.66 -1.25
C GLY A 256 2.63 -14.18 -1.38
N GLN A 257 3.35 -14.75 -2.37
CA GLN A 257 3.61 -16.18 -2.42
C GLN A 257 4.96 -16.54 -1.76
N PRO A 258 5.09 -17.78 -1.24
CA PRO A 258 6.39 -18.35 -0.91
C PRO A 258 7.26 -18.32 -2.18
N HIS A 259 8.53 -17.92 -2.07
CA HIS A 259 9.52 -17.72 -3.17
C HIS A 259 9.43 -16.39 -3.93
N CYS A 260 8.48 -15.49 -3.62
CA CYS A 260 8.60 -14.11 -4.08
C CYS A 260 9.69 -13.39 -3.25
N PRO A 261 10.78 -12.86 -3.83
CA PRO A 261 11.83 -12.20 -3.05
C PRO A 261 11.32 -11.02 -2.22
N ARG A 262 10.24 -10.39 -2.67
CA ARG A 262 9.56 -9.30 -1.96
C ARG A 262 8.93 -9.73 -0.64
N SER A 263 8.65 -11.03 -0.48
CA SER A 263 8.19 -11.59 0.80
C SER A 263 9.22 -11.41 1.92
N MET A 264 10.51 -11.28 1.59
CA MET A 264 11.55 -10.99 2.60
C MET A 264 11.46 -9.58 3.19
N VAL A 265 10.64 -8.68 2.68
CA VAL A 265 10.62 -7.25 3.10
C VAL A 265 9.20 -6.70 3.24
N ASN A 266 8.21 -7.57 3.38
CA ASN A 266 6.79 -7.20 3.40
C ASN A 266 6.25 -6.91 4.80
N GLY A 267 7.02 -7.11 5.88
CA GLY A 267 6.52 -6.90 7.24
C GLY A 267 5.82 -8.11 7.89
N LEU A 268 5.33 -9.07 7.10
CA LEU A 268 4.44 -10.15 7.54
C LEU A 268 5.22 -11.31 8.20
N VAL A 269 5.08 -11.45 9.51
CA VAL A 269 5.86 -12.44 10.30
C VAL A 269 5.04 -13.53 10.99
N ASN A 270 3.72 -13.54 10.83
CA ASN A 270 2.85 -14.41 11.62
C ASN A 270 2.41 -15.70 10.91
N ASN A 271 2.86 -15.94 9.67
CA ASN A 271 2.48 -17.12 8.93
C ASN A 271 3.56 -17.54 7.93
N TRP A 272 3.87 -18.84 7.90
CA TRP A 272 4.86 -19.44 7.01
C TRP A 272 4.56 -19.17 5.52
N ARG A 273 3.30 -18.93 5.15
CA ARG A 273 2.89 -18.59 3.78
C ARG A 273 3.50 -17.27 3.28
N TRP A 274 3.84 -16.38 4.21
CA TRP A 274 4.50 -15.12 3.91
C TRP A 274 6.02 -15.22 3.94
N ALA A 275 6.57 -16.38 4.28
CA ALA A 275 8.01 -16.60 4.29
C ALA A 275 8.56 -16.70 2.87
N PHE A 276 9.72 -16.10 2.64
CA PHE A 276 10.55 -16.49 1.52
C PHE A 276 11.24 -17.82 1.84
N LEU A 277 11.18 -18.75 0.90
CA LEU A 277 11.71 -20.10 1.07
C LEU A 277 12.90 -20.29 0.15
N ILE A 278 13.95 -20.92 0.69
CA ILE A 278 15.10 -21.41 -0.07
C ILE A 278 15.06 -22.93 0.02
N ARG A 279 14.78 -23.58 -1.10
CA ARG A 279 14.72 -25.04 -1.23
C ARG A 279 16.09 -25.59 -1.63
N LEU A 280 16.79 -26.14 -0.66
CA LEU A 280 18.14 -26.67 -0.84
C LEU A 280 18.15 -27.94 -1.72
N ASP A 281 17.04 -28.69 -1.79
CA ASP A 281 16.87 -29.82 -2.71
C ASP A 281 16.74 -29.40 -4.19
N ARG A 282 16.38 -28.14 -4.45
CA ARG A 282 16.35 -27.54 -5.80
C ARG A 282 17.65 -26.79 -6.14
N ASN A 283 18.70 -26.94 -5.32
CA ASN A 283 19.96 -26.20 -5.43
C ASN A 283 19.75 -24.68 -5.50
N GLU A 284 18.76 -24.17 -4.75
CA GLU A 284 18.53 -22.72 -4.69
C GLU A 284 19.66 -22.02 -3.92
N PRO A 285 20.12 -20.85 -4.40
CA PRO A 285 21.25 -20.14 -3.81
C PRO A 285 20.91 -19.57 -2.43
N THR A 286 21.85 -19.73 -1.50
CA THR A 286 21.79 -19.14 -0.14
C THR A 286 22.52 -17.80 -0.03
N LYS A 287 23.11 -17.33 -1.14
CA LYS A 287 23.81 -16.06 -1.27
C LYS A 287 23.11 -15.24 -2.32
N TRP A 288 22.92 -13.94 -2.10
CA TRP A 288 22.36 -13.04 -3.10
C TRP A 288 22.80 -11.60 -2.85
N THR A 289 22.77 -10.78 -3.88
CA THR A 289 23.08 -9.34 -3.79
C THR A 289 21.84 -8.52 -4.03
N ILE A 290 21.57 -7.57 -3.15
CA ILE A 290 20.57 -6.53 -3.34
C ILE A 290 21.25 -5.22 -3.78
N GLU A 291 20.59 -4.50 -4.67
CA GLU A 291 20.99 -3.15 -5.10
C GLU A 291 20.14 -2.14 -4.30
N LEU A 292 20.80 -1.22 -3.60
CA LEU A 292 20.12 -0.14 -2.88
C LEU A 292 19.66 0.91 -3.90
N PRO A 293 18.58 1.67 -3.61
CA PRO A 293 18.05 2.65 -4.57
C PRO A 293 19.00 3.84 -4.79
N ARG A 294 19.94 4.05 -3.88
CA ARG A 294 21.07 4.99 -3.95
C ARG A 294 22.16 4.54 -2.97
N ALA A 295 23.30 5.21 -2.98
CA ALA A 295 24.34 4.98 -1.98
C ALA A 295 23.85 5.38 -0.59
N GLU A 296 23.68 4.40 0.30
CA GLU A 296 23.20 4.60 1.67
C GLU A 296 24.27 4.21 2.68
N THR A 297 24.24 4.82 3.86
CA THR A 297 25.09 4.43 4.99
C THR A 297 24.30 3.50 5.89
N LEU A 298 24.64 2.23 5.95
CA LEU A 298 23.89 1.23 6.73
C LEU A 298 24.43 1.15 8.16
N GLU A 299 23.56 0.90 9.13
CA GLU A 299 23.94 0.82 10.55
C GLU A 299 23.32 -0.36 11.33
N GLN A 300 22.25 -0.96 10.82
CA GLN A 300 21.64 -2.12 11.45
C GLN A 300 21.06 -3.07 10.40
N PHE A 301 21.18 -4.37 10.68
CA PHE A 301 20.55 -5.46 9.95
C PHE A 301 19.67 -6.23 10.91
N SER A 302 18.47 -6.60 10.47
CA SER A 302 17.57 -7.44 11.26
C SER A 302 17.01 -8.56 10.41
N ILE A 303 16.72 -9.69 11.05
CA ILE A 303 16.10 -10.84 10.41
C ILE A 303 15.06 -11.46 11.35
N HIS A 304 13.96 -11.95 10.79
CA HIS A 304 13.08 -12.91 11.43
C HIS A 304 13.21 -14.24 10.66
N PRO A 305 13.98 -15.22 11.18
CA PRO A 305 14.10 -16.53 10.55
C PRO A 305 12.90 -17.41 10.89
N GLN A 306 12.43 -18.23 9.95
CA GLN A 306 11.37 -19.20 10.24
C GLN A 306 11.97 -20.47 10.84
N ALA A 307 12.13 -20.49 12.16
CA ALA A 307 12.88 -21.54 12.88
C ALA A 307 12.02 -22.74 13.36
N GLY A 308 10.69 -22.69 13.21
CA GLY A 308 9.77 -23.69 13.77
C GLY A 308 9.83 -25.09 13.11
N ILE A 309 9.74 -25.16 11.78
CA ILE A 309 9.62 -26.43 11.02
C ILE A 309 10.74 -26.69 10.03
N TRP A 310 11.59 -25.69 9.76
CA TRP A 310 12.63 -25.71 8.74
C TRP A 310 14.02 -25.57 9.35
N HIS A 311 15.05 -25.66 8.51
CA HIS A 311 16.43 -25.53 8.96
C HIS A 311 16.67 -24.18 9.64
N LYS A 312 17.39 -24.22 10.77
CA LYS A 312 17.56 -23.08 11.64
C LYS A 312 18.82 -22.33 11.23
N ILE A 313 18.66 -21.11 10.72
CA ILE A 313 19.79 -20.25 10.36
C ILE A 313 20.63 -20.00 11.61
N SER A 314 21.94 -20.21 11.51
CA SER A 314 22.89 -20.00 12.61
C SER A 314 23.95 -18.96 12.30
N GLU A 315 24.16 -18.63 11.03
CA GLU A 315 25.16 -17.65 10.60
C GLU A 315 24.73 -16.95 9.30
N ILE A 316 24.84 -15.62 9.29
CA ILE A 316 24.67 -14.77 8.10
C ILE A 316 25.95 -13.98 7.86
N HIS A 317 26.38 -13.90 6.61
CA HIS A 317 27.47 -13.05 6.16
C HIS A 317 26.90 -11.87 5.37
N LEU A 318 27.38 -10.67 5.69
CA LEU A 318 27.05 -9.43 4.98
C LEU A 318 28.30 -8.84 4.32
N THR A 319 28.27 -8.63 3.01
CA THR A 319 29.38 -8.03 2.26
C THR A 319 28.94 -6.73 1.60
N TYR A 320 29.65 -5.64 1.84
CA TYR A 320 29.36 -4.32 1.28
C TYR A 320 30.07 -4.15 -0.06
N GLY A 321 29.33 -3.88 -1.13
CA GLY A 321 29.92 -3.69 -2.46
C GLY A 321 30.79 -4.88 -2.88
N ASP A 322 32.04 -4.59 -3.25
CA ASP A 322 33.04 -5.57 -3.71
C ASP A 322 34.06 -5.94 -2.61
N GLU A 323 33.76 -5.67 -1.34
CA GLU A 323 34.64 -6.06 -0.24
C GLU A 323 34.85 -7.58 -0.19
N THR A 324 36.04 -8.02 0.21
CA THR A 324 36.39 -9.45 0.26
C THR A 324 36.10 -10.11 1.60
N LYS A 325 35.92 -9.30 2.66
CA LYS A 325 35.70 -9.79 4.03
C LYS A 325 34.28 -9.48 4.49
N PRO A 326 33.42 -10.49 4.72
CA PRO A 326 32.08 -10.26 5.21
C PRO A 326 32.07 -9.85 6.69
N VAL A 327 31.03 -9.12 7.07
CA VAL A 327 30.58 -9.03 8.47
C VAL A 327 29.84 -10.32 8.80
N VAL A 328 30.29 -11.03 9.83
CA VAL A 328 29.73 -12.32 10.24
C VAL A 328 28.78 -12.10 11.42
N LEU A 329 27.52 -12.50 11.25
CA LEU A 329 26.47 -12.40 12.26
C LEU A 329 26.10 -13.79 12.74
N ALA A 330 26.20 -14.03 14.05
CA ALA A 330 25.70 -15.24 14.68
C ALA A 330 24.19 -15.13 14.90
N ILE A 331 23.42 -16.03 14.29
CA ILE A 331 21.95 -16.02 14.35
C ILE A 331 21.49 -17.01 15.40
N SER A 332 20.62 -16.55 16.31
CA SER A 332 20.02 -17.44 17.30
C SER A 332 18.89 -18.24 16.66
N ALA A 333 18.73 -19.49 17.12
CA ALA A 333 17.84 -20.46 16.52
C ALA A 333 16.38 -20.35 17.02
N ILE A 334 15.90 -19.11 17.18
CA ILE A 334 14.55 -18.75 17.65
C ILE A 334 13.71 -18.15 16.53
N ASP A 335 12.39 -18.28 16.62
CA ASP A 335 11.42 -17.80 15.64
C ASP A 335 10.91 -16.39 15.99
N GLU A 336 11.85 -15.45 16.13
CA GLU A 336 11.59 -14.06 16.52
C GLU A 336 12.51 -13.11 15.74
N ARG A 337 12.12 -11.83 15.67
CA ARG A 337 12.98 -10.77 15.12
C ARG A 337 14.26 -10.63 15.94
N GLN A 338 15.38 -10.62 15.24
CA GLN A 338 16.72 -10.43 15.80
C GLN A 338 17.35 -9.21 15.14
N ASP A 339 17.82 -8.26 15.96
CA ASP A 339 18.45 -7.02 15.53
C ASP A 339 19.96 -7.06 15.78
N TYR A 340 20.74 -6.63 14.78
CA TYR A 340 22.20 -6.62 14.83
C TYR A 340 22.73 -5.25 14.42
N ASP A 341 23.47 -4.61 15.31
CA ASP A 341 24.30 -3.48 14.93
C ASP A 341 25.42 -3.99 14.02
N ILE A 342 25.59 -3.33 12.87
CA ILE A 342 26.61 -3.68 11.87
C ILE A 342 27.60 -2.52 11.72
N PRO A 343 28.84 -2.79 11.29
CA PRO A 343 29.80 -1.73 11.00
C PRO A 343 29.21 -0.68 10.05
N VAL A 344 29.23 0.58 10.48
CA VAL A 344 28.62 1.68 9.70
C VAL A 344 29.40 1.91 8.41
N ARG A 345 28.80 1.59 7.27
CA ARG A 345 29.45 1.67 5.95
C ARG A 345 28.50 2.22 4.90
N LYS A 346 29.05 3.03 3.99
CA LYS A 346 28.34 3.53 2.82
C LYS A 346 28.47 2.54 1.66
N THR A 347 27.35 2.14 1.05
CA THR A 347 27.34 1.21 -0.10
C THR A 347 26.13 1.44 -0.99
N GLU A 348 26.22 0.97 -2.24
CA GLU A 348 25.11 0.84 -3.19
C GLU A 348 24.63 -0.61 -3.35
N LYS A 349 25.42 -1.57 -2.84
CA LYS A 349 25.11 -3.01 -2.92
C LYS A 349 25.40 -3.70 -1.60
N LEU A 350 24.52 -4.61 -1.22
CA LEU A 350 24.73 -5.48 -0.06
C LEU A 350 24.55 -6.93 -0.50
N THR A 351 25.57 -7.74 -0.31
CA THR A 351 25.46 -9.19 -0.51
C THR A 351 25.16 -9.85 0.82
N ILE A 352 24.09 -10.64 0.86
CA ILE A 352 23.60 -11.38 2.01
C ILE A 352 23.82 -12.86 1.72
N GLU A 353 24.41 -13.59 2.66
CA GLU A 353 24.64 -15.02 2.55
C GLU A 353 24.23 -15.73 3.83
N ILE A 354 23.29 -16.66 3.71
CA ILE A 354 23.00 -17.63 4.77
C ILE A 354 24.12 -18.67 4.74
N ALA A 355 25.15 -18.44 5.56
CA ALA A 355 26.40 -19.17 5.52
C ALA A 355 26.35 -20.50 6.27
N LYS A 356 25.58 -20.57 7.37
CA LYS A 356 25.41 -21.80 8.16
C LYS A 356 24.00 -21.94 8.69
N TRP A 357 23.56 -23.19 8.80
CA TRP A 357 22.29 -23.56 9.41
C TRP A 357 22.38 -24.92 10.10
N GLN A 358 21.55 -25.12 11.11
CA GLN A 358 21.34 -26.40 11.77
C GLN A 358 20.22 -27.15 11.07
N LYS A 359 20.51 -28.36 10.59
CA LYS A 359 19.50 -29.28 10.08
C LYS A 359 18.58 -29.72 11.23
N THR A 360 17.28 -29.63 11.02
CA THR A 360 16.27 -30.02 12.01
C THR A 360 15.97 -31.51 12.02
N GLY A 361 16.36 -32.25 10.97
CA GLY A 361 16.01 -33.66 10.78
C GLY A 361 14.50 -33.93 10.60
N LYS A 362 13.70 -32.86 10.58
CA LYS A 362 12.24 -32.86 10.43
C LYS A 362 11.89 -31.94 9.27
N GLY A 363 10.98 -32.38 8.41
CA GLY A 363 10.45 -31.57 7.30
C GLY A 363 11.30 -31.61 6.02
N GLN A 364 10.94 -30.72 5.10
CA GLN A 364 11.59 -30.55 3.80
C GLN A 364 12.97 -29.86 3.96
N ASN A 365 13.86 -30.03 2.98
CA ASN A 365 15.20 -29.44 2.94
C ASN A 365 15.13 -27.93 2.62
N ILE A 366 14.52 -27.17 3.52
CA ILE A 366 14.14 -25.77 3.33
C ILE A 366 14.78 -24.90 4.41
N ILE A 367 15.16 -23.69 4.02
CA ILE A 367 15.42 -22.55 4.91
C ILE A 367 14.32 -21.52 4.68
N GLY A 368 13.69 -21.01 5.74
CA GLY A 368 12.71 -19.94 5.63
C GLY A 368 13.20 -18.63 6.22
N VAL A 369 12.98 -17.55 5.48
CA VAL A 369 13.20 -16.17 5.93
C VAL A 369 11.84 -15.49 5.95
N MET A 370 11.33 -15.19 7.15
CA MET A 370 10.05 -14.48 7.28
C MET A 370 10.21 -13.05 6.80
N ASN A 371 11.27 -12.38 7.25
CA ASN A 371 11.48 -10.98 6.94
C ASN A 371 12.92 -10.53 7.21
N LEU A 372 13.33 -9.46 6.55
CA LEU A 372 14.61 -8.78 6.62
C LEU A 372 14.35 -7.28 6.75
N TRP A 373 15.17 -6.63 7.58
CA TRP A 373 15.19 -5.18 7.68
C TRP A 373 16.61 -4.68 7.55
N ILE A 374 16.78 -3.59 6.82
CA ILE A 374 18.07 -2.93 6.68
C ILE A 374 17.85 -1.47 7.04
N LYS A 375 18.47 -1.00 8.12
CA LYS A 375 18.41 0.40 8.47
C LYS A 375 19.57 1.18 7.89
N ALA A 376 19.22 2.20 7.13
CA ALA A 376 20.13 3.25 6.73
C ALA A 376 20.14 4.34 7.80
N LYS A 377 21.34 4.81 8.12
CA LYS A 377 21.59 5.92 9.03
C LYS A 377 20.93 7.18 8.52
N ARG A 378 20.25 7.89 9.42
CA ARG A 378 19.62 9.19 9.15
C ARG A 378 20.12 10.25 10.13
N SER A 379 20.02 11.52 9.75
CA SER A 379 20.40 12.62 10.63
C SER A 379 19.37 12.85 11.74
N LYS A 380 19.77 13.53 12.82
CA LYS A 380 18.82 13.94 13.87
C LYS A 380 17.73 14.86 13.32
N GLU A 381 18.07 15.70 12.34
CA GLU A 381 17.15 16.59 11.64
C GLU A 381 16.12 15.80 10.83
N PHE A 382 16.51 14.70 10.19
CA PHE A 382 15.57 13.81 9.49
C PHE A 382 14.52 13.26 10.45
N TYR A 383 14.95 12.67 11.56
CA TYR A 383 14.04 12.10 12.57
C TYR A 383 13.11 13.13 13.23
N LYS A 384 13.51 14.39 13.28
CA LYS A 384 12.62 15.49 13.74
C LYS A 384 11.59 15.89 12.69
N LYS A 385 11.93 15.76 11.40
CA LYS A 385 11.10 16.19 10.27
C LYS A 385 10.17 15.11 9.74
N VAL A 386 10.56 13.85 9.83
CA VAL A 386 9.84 12.70 9.27
C VAL A 386 9.35 11.85 10.42
N ILE A 387 8.05 11.90 10.69
CA ILE A 387 7.42 11.12 11.76
C ILE A 387 6.48 10.11 11.10
N PRO A 388 6.90 8.85 10.91
CA PRO A 388 6.03 7.83 10.36
C PRO A 388 4.84 7.62 11.31
N LEU A 389 3.63 7.73 10.78
CA LEU A 389 2.41 7.44 11.54
C LEU A 389 2.06 5.95 11.47
N LEU A 390 2.54 5.26 10.42
CA LEU A 390 2.42 3.82 10.21
C LEU A 390 3.77 3.22 9.77
N THR A 391 3.97 1.91 9.97
CA THR A 391 5.24 1.19 9.74
C THR A 391 5.79 1.29 8.31
N THR A 392 4.94 1.45 7.31
CA THR A 392 5.30 1.31 5.88
C THR A 392 5.36 2.64 5.12
N GLY A 393 5.56 3.78 5.78
CA GLY A 393 5.68 5.07 5.08
C GLY A 393 4.46 5.49 4.25
N VAL A 394 3.32 4.80 4.40
CA VAL A 394 2.05 5.11 3.71
C VAL A 394 1.28 6.25 4.37
N LEU A 395 1.63 6.56 5.62
CA LEU A 395 1.10 7.69 6.37
C LEU A 395 2.24 8.32 7.18
N VAL A 396 2.57 9.57 6.86
CA VAL A 396 3.75 10.26 7.42
C VAL A 396 3.41 11.70 7.78
N LYS A 397 3.89 12.14 8.94
CA LYS A 397 3.74 13.50 9.47
C LYS A 397 5.05 14.27 9.26
N TYR A 398 4.91 15.51 8.81
CA TYR A 398 5.99 16.47 8.67
C TYR A 398 5.69 17.73 9.48
N PRO A 399 6.22 17.86 10.70
CA PRO A 399 5.99 19.04 11.53
C PRO A 399 6.52 20.33 10.89
N MET A 400 5.71 21.39 10.88
CA MET A 400 6.08 22.72 10.39
C MET A 400 5.44 23.78 11.28
N GLY A 401 6.23 24.50 12.08
CA GLY A 401 5.67 25.46 13.03
C GLY A 401 4.84 24.74 14.12
N LYS A 402 3.59 25.18 14.32
CA LYS A 402 2.67 24.55 15.29
C LYS A 402 1.84 23.41 14.70
N GLY A 403 1.69 23.38 13.37
CA GLY A 403 1.00 22.34 12.63
C GLY A 403 1.96 21.57 11.72
N GLY A 404 1.55 21.30 10.48
CA GLY A 404 2.40 20.62 9.52
C GLY A 404 1.68 20.01 8.33
N ILE A 405 2.35 19.04 7.71
CA ILE A 405 1.82 18.25 6.60
C ILE A 405 1.60 16.80 7.05
N VAL A 406 0.52 16.20 6.57
CA VAL A 406 0.31 14.75 6.62
C VAL A 406 0.31 14.23 5.19
N LEU A 407 1.27 13.38 4.85
CA LEU A 407 1.21 12.58 3.63
C LEU A 407 0.29 11.39 3.87
N ASN A 408 -0.75 11.25 3.07
CA ASN A 408 -1.67 10.11 3.08
C ASN A 408 -1.63 9.39 1.74
N GLN A 409 -1.27 8.11 1.73
CA GLN A 409 -1.21 7.28 0.53
C GLN A 409 -2.37 6.28 0.42
N MET A 410 -3.45 6.46 1.19
CA MET A 410 -4.59 5.55 1.15
C MET A 410 -5.20 5.54 -0.25
N GLN A 411 -5.29 4.36 -0.86
CA GLN A 411 -5.80 4.24 -2.22
C GLN A 411 -7.30 4.02 -2.19
N ILE A 412 -8.05 4.83 -2.95
CA ILE A 412 -9.49 4.65 -3.14
C ILE A 412 -9.72 3.95 -4.48
N VAL A 413 -10.39 2.80 -4.44
CA VAL A 413 -10.78 2.04 -5.64
C VAL A 413 -12.29 2.06 -5.81
N ALA A 414 -12.76 1.94 -7.05
CA ALA A 414 -14.20 1.93 -7.34
C ALA A 414 -14.90 0.74 -6.67
N ILE A 415 -14.26 -0.43 -6.68
CA ILE A 415 -14.75 -1.68 -6.09
C ILE A 415 -13.63 -2.25 -5.24
N GLU A 416 -13.88 -2.43 -3.95
CA GLU A 416 -12.96 -3.11 -3.03
C GLU A 416 -13.10 -4.62 -3.16
N ASP A 417 -12.01 -5.36 -2.95
CA ASP A 417 -12.04 -6.83 -2.88
C ASP A 417 -12.90 -7.32 -1.69
N SER A 418 -12.97 -6.52 -0.62
CA SER A 418 -13.85 -6.74 0.53
C SER A 418 -14.58 -5.46 0.91
N SER A 419 -15.90 -5.53 1.09
CA SER A 419 -16.72 -4.39 1.54
C SER A 419 -16.27 -3.81 2.89
N ARG A 420 -15.60 -4.63 3.72
CA ARG A 420 -15.01 -4.18 4.98
C ARG A 420 -13.85 -3.20 4.77
N ASN A 421 -13.09 -3.32 3.67
CA ASN A 421 -11.97 -2.42 3.40
C ASN A 421 -12.44 -0.98 3.18
N ARG A 422 -13.55 -0.77 2.45
CA ARG A 422 -14.15 0.58 2.31
C ARG A 422 -14.53 1.18 3.66
N THR A 423 -15.14 0.36 4.53
CA THR A 423 -15.46 0.78 5.90
C THR A 423 -14.21 1.16 6.67
N PHE A 424 -13.15 0.35 6.60
CA PHE A 424 -11.88 0.63 7.29
C PHE A 424 -11.21 1.91 6.80
N LYS A 425 -11.15 2.11 5.47
CA LYS A 425 -10.63 3.35 4.87
C LYS A 425 -11.40 4.57 5.37
N ARG A 426 -12.74 4.46 5.47
CA ARG A 426 -13.58 5.53 6.03
C ARG A 426 -13.19 5.83 7.48
N GLU A 427 -13.17 4.83 8.35
CA GLU A 427 -12.83 5.03 9.77
C GLU A 427 -11.43 5.65 9.94
N ILE A 428 -10.46 5.23 9.13
CA ILE A 428 -9.11 5.82 9.12
C ILE A 428 -9.17 7.30 8.73
N MET A 429 -9.83 7.64 7.62
CA MET A 429 -9.95 9.03 7.15
C MET A 429 -10.65 9.91 8.18
N THR A 430 -11.80 9.48 8.70
CA THR A 430 -12.57 10.22 9.69
C THR A 430 -11.72 10.53 10.93
N LYS A 431 -11.06 9.51 11.50
CA LYS A 431 -10.21 9.71 12.68
C LYS A 431 -8.98 10.55 12.42
N LEU A 432 -8.35 10.40 11.26
CA LEU A 432 -7.19 11.22 10.90
C LEU A 432 -7.59 12.71 10.82
N VAL A 433 -8.70 13.02 10.16
CA VAL A 433 -9.20 14.41 10.03
C VAL A 433 -9.63 14.98 11.38
N GLU A 434 -10.38 14.21 12.20
CA GLU A 434 -10.72 14.62 13.57
C GLU A 434 -9.46 14.95 14.39
N ASN A 435 -8.42 14.13 14.31
CA ASN A 435 -7.19 14.34 15.04
C ASN A 435 -6.39 15.53 14.51
N MET A 436 -6.42 15.81 13.20
CA MET A 436 -5.82 17.02 12.62
C MET A 436 -6.52 18.28 13.13
N ILE A 437 -7.85 18.28 13.17
CA ILE A 437 -8.65 19.42 13.65
C ILE A 437 -8.34 19.71 15.12
N ASN A 438 -8.33 18.66 15.95
CA ASN A 438 -8.15 18.79 17.40
C ASN A 438 -6.67 18.66 17.83
N TYR A 439 -5.70 18.83 16.92
CA TYR A 439 -4.30 18.53 17.22
C TYR A 439 -3.73 19.45 18.31
N ASN A 440 -4.10 20.73 18.30
CA ASN A 440 -3.58 21.74 19.23
C ASN A 440 -4.33 21.79 20.58
N ASP A 441 -5.42 21.03 20.71
CA ASP A 441 -6.24 20.96 21.93
C ASP A 441 -5.82 19.79 22.84
N GLN A 442 -4.85 18.99 22.41
CA GLN A 442 -4.32 17.80 23.09
C GLN A 442 -2.99 18.08 23.76
#